data_AF-Q27441-F1
#
_entry.id   AF-Q27441-F1
#
_cell.length_a   1.000
_cell.length_b   1.000
_cell.length_c   1.000
_cell.angle_alpha   90.00
_cell.angle_beta   90.00
_cell.angle_gamma   90.00
#
_symmetry.space_group_name_H-M   'P 1'
#
loop_
_entity.id
_entity.type
_entity.pdbx_description
1 polymer ?
#
loop_
_entity_poly.entity_id
_entity_poly.type
_entity_poly.pdbx_seq_one_letter_code
_entity_poly.pdbx_strand_id
1 'polypeptide(L)'
;MQRVILVVLLLSCMAVLSVRADNSEMLAPPPRPEEFTSAQQLRQYLAALNEYYSIMGRPRFGKRGDSFRKREFFRTNGERYPEDAAAWTEFQ
;
A
#
# COMPACT_ATOMS: atom_id res chain seq x y z
N MET A 1 -50.63 -12.14 -1.14
CA MET A 1 -49.54 -13.07 -0.73
C MET A 1 -48.19 -12.71 -1.36
N GLN A 2 -48.03 -12.69 -2.69
CA GLN A 2 -46.74 -12.45 -3.37
C GLN A 2 -45.99 -11.18 -2.90
N ARG A 3 -46.69 -10.05 -2.76
CA ARG A 3 -46.07 -8.78 -2.28
C ARG A 3 -45.49 -8.93 -0.87
N VAL A 4 -46.19 -9.63 0.02
CA VAL A 4 -45.74 -9.87 1.40
C VAL A 4 -44.49 -10.76 1.40
N ILE A 5 -44.47 -11.79 0.55
CA ILE A 5 -43.30 -12.67 0.41
C ILE A 5 -42.07 -11.89 -0.06
N LEU A 6 -42.22 -11.02 -1.07
CA LEU A 6 -41.11 -10.19 -1.56
C LEU A 6 -40.60 -9.24 -0.48
N VAL A 7 -41.48 -8.61 0.31
CA VAL A 7 -41.09 -7.74 1.42
C VAL A 7 -40.33 -8.53 2.49
N VAL A 8 -40.82 -9.72 2.86
CA VAL A 8 -40.13 -10.59 3.84
C VAL A 8 -38.75 -11.01 3.33
N LEU A 9 -38.63 -11.35 2.05
CA LEU A 9 -37.35 -11.72 1.43
C LEU A 9 -36.38 -10.54 1.34
N LEU A 10 -36.88 -9.34 1.05
CA LEU A 10 -36.07 -8.12 1.06
C LEU A 10 -35.58 -7.79 2.48
N LEU A 11 -36.45 -7.90 3.48
CA LEU A 11 -36.10 -7.66 4.88
C LEU A 11 -35.07 -8.68 5.39
N SER A 12 -35.23 -9.96 5.04
CA SER A 12 -34.24 -10.98 5.43
C SER A 12 -32.90 -10.77 4.73
N CYS A 13 -32.90 -10.39 3.44
CA CYS A 13 -31.69 -10.04 2.71
C CYS A 13 -30.96 -8.86 3.36
N MET A 14 -31.67 -7.77 3.65
CA MET A 14 -31.11 -6.59 4.31
C MET A 14 -30.53 -6.92 5.70
N ALA A 15 -31.22 -7.75 6.50
CA ALA A 15 -30.73 -8.18 7.80
C ALA A 15 -29.44 -9.03 7.69
N VAL A 16 -29.32 -9.89 6.67
CA VAL A 16 -28.10 -10.68 6.42
C VAL A 16 -26.95 -9.77 5.96
N LEU A 17 -27.24 -8.77 5.14
CA LEU A 17 -26.23 -7.82 4.65
C LEU A 17 -25.73 -6.89 5.76
N SER A 18 -26.59 -6.42 6.67
CA SER A 18 -26.18 -5.54 7.76
C SER A 18 -25.21 -6.22 8.73
N VAL A 19 -25.45 -7.50 9.07
CA VAL A 19 -24.54 -8.29 9.93
C VAL A 19 -23.14 -8.42 9.34
N ARG A 20 -23.01 -8.38 8.01
CA ARG A 20 -21.70 -8.42 7.32
C ARG A 20 -21.03 -7.06 7.18
N ALA A 21 -21.81 -5.98 7.24
CA ALA A 21 -21.35 -4.61 6.96
C ALA A 21 -20.68 -3.92 8.16
N ASP A 22 -20.84 -4.44 9.39
CA ASP A 22 -20.24 -3.85 10.60
C ASP A 22 -18.70 -3.88 10.62
N ASN A 23 -18.04 -4.45 9.61
CA ASN A 23 -16.58 -4.39 9.44
C ASN A 23 -16.04 -3.01 8.99
N SER A 24 -16.88 -1.97 8.97
CA SER A 24 -16.55 -0.64 8.43
C SER A 24 -15.91 0.33 9.43
N GLU A 25 -15.97 0.03 10.74
CA GLU A 25 -15.44 0.91 11.78
C GLU A 25 -13.91 0.88 11.74
N MET A 26 -13.33 1.85 11.02
CA MET A 26 -11.90 2.15 10.98
C MET A 26 -11.03 0.90 10.81
N LEU A 27 -10.93 0.43 9.56
CA LEU A 27 -9.92 -0.55 9.15
C LEU A 27 -8.53 0.04 9.44
N ALA A 28 -8.10 -0.09 10.69
CA ALA A 28 -6.74 0.09 11.13
C ALA A 28 -6.04 -1.26 10.95
N PRO A 29 -4.72 -1.27 10.72
CA PRO A 29 -3.97 -2.51 10.73
C PRO A 29 -4.21 -3.26 12.06
N PRO A 30 -4.35 -4.59 12.05
CA PRO A 30 -4.48 -5.36 13.29
C PRO A 30 -3.29 -5.06 14.22
N PRO A 31 -3.54 -4.83 15.53
CA PRO A 31 -2.48 -4.52 16.47
C PRO A 31 -1.49 -5.68 16.58
N ARG A 32 -0.20 -5.37 16.52
CA ARG A 32 0.85 -6.36 16.74
C ARG A 32 0.97 -6.62 18.25
N PRO A 33 0.91 -7.87 18.72
CA PRO A 33 1.25 -8.18 20.10
C PRO A 33 2.74 -7.88 20.37
N GLU A 34 3.09 -7.54 21.61
CA GLU A 34 4.49 -7.27 21.99
C GLU A 34 5.40 -8.47 21.69
N GLU A 35 4.90 -9.67 21.99
CA GLU A 35 5.56 -10.93 21.70
C GLU A 35 4.55 -11.97 21.17
N PHE A 36 5.04 -12.88 20.31
CA PHE A 36 4.26 -14.03 19.86
C PHE A 36 4.62 -15.24 20.71
N THR A 37 3.71 -15.69 21.56
CA THR A 37 3.94 -16.81 22.49
C THR A 37 3.85 -18.18 21.81
N SER A 38 3.25 -18.24 20.62
CA SER A 38 3.08 -19.46 19.85
C SER A 38 3.09 -19.21 18.34
N ALA A 39 3.44 -20.25 17.58
CA ALA A 39 3.36 -20.21 16.12
C ALA A 39 1.92 -20.01 15.61
N GLN A 40 0.92 -20.48 16.36
CA GLN A 40 -0.49 -20.30 16.00
C GLN A 40 -0.91 -18.83 16.07
N GLN A 41 -0.49 -18.11 17.11
CA GLN A 41 -0.75 -16.67 17.25
C GLN A 41 -0.12 -15.87 16.10
N LEU A 42 1.11 -16.21 15.71
CA LEU A 42 1.76 -15.59 14.56
C LEU A 42 0.98 -15.84 13.26
N ARG A 43 0.52 -17.08 13.02
CA ARG A 43 -0.30 -17.42 11.84
C ARG A 43 -1.59 -16.62 11.81
N GLN A 44 -2.28 -16.51 12.94
CA GLN A 44 -3.52 -15.72 13.06
C GLN A 44 -3.27 -14.24 12.76
N TYR A 45 -2.20 -13.66 13.31
CA TYR A 45 -1.85 -12.27 13.05
C TYR A 45 -1.51 -12.03 11.56
N LEU A 46 -0.75 -12.93 10.93
CA LEU A 46 -0.43 -12.82 9.51
C LEU A 46 -1.68 -12.97 8.62
N ALA A 47 -2.63 -13.84 9.01
CA ALA A 47 -3.91 -13.99 8.32
C ALA A 47 -4.72 -12.67 8.39
N ALA A 48 -4.84 -12.09 9.59
CA ALA A 48 -5.52 -10.82 9.80
C ALA A 48 -4.84 -9.66 9.02
N LEU A 49 -3.50 -9.62 9.01
CA LEU A 49 -2.76 -8.65 8.20
C LEU A 49 -3.00 -8.81 6.71
N ASN A 50 -3.09 -10.06 6.23
CA ASN A 50 -3.35 -10.33 4.83
C ASN A 50 -4.75 -9.86 4.42
N GLU A 51 -5.76 -10.13 5.24
CA GLU A 51 -7.12 -9.65 5.04
C GLU A 51 -7.17 -8.12 4.99
N TYR A 52 -6.57 -7.46 5.98
CA TYR A 52 -6.45 -6.01 6.01
C TYR A 52 -5.84 -5.42 4.72
N TYR A 53 -4.69 -5.93 4.31
CA TYR A 53 -3.98 -5.42 3.12
C TYR A 53 -4.58 -5.86 1.79
N SER A 54 -5.50 -6.83 1.79
CA SER A 54 -6.29 -7.17 0.61
C SER A 54 -7.31 -6.07 0.27
N ILE A 55 -7.74 -5.31 1.28
CA ILE A 55 -8.71 -4.20 1.15
C ILE A 55 -7.98 -2.86 1.01
N MET A 56 -7.06 -2.54 1.94
CA MET A 56 -6.42 -1.21 2.00
C MET A 56 -5.29 -1.00 0.99
N GLY A 57 -4.77 -2.07 0.39
CA GLY A 57 -3.59 -2.02 -0.45
C GLY A 57 -2.29 -1.94 0.35
N ARG A 58 -1.26 -2.64 -0.13
CA ARG A 58 0.06 -2.69 0.53
C ARG A 58 0.88 -1.43 0.20
N PRO A 59 1.53 -0.80 1.18
CA PRO A 59 2.51 0.25 0.92
C PRO A 59 3.57 -0.25 -0.06
N ARG A 60 3.67 0.38 -1.23
CA ARG A 60 4.68 0.07 -2.24
C ARG A 60 5.82 1.08 -2.07
N PHE A 61 6.88 0.65 -1.40
CA PHE A 61 8.14 1.39 -1.37
C PHE A 61 8.92 1.01 -2.63
N GLY A 62 9.10 1.96 -3.54
CA GLY A 62 9.74 1.70 -4.82
C GLY A 62 9.59 2.89 -5.77
N LYS A 63 10.73 3.32 -6.29
CA LYS A 63 10.98 4.46 -7.20
C LYS A 63 9.76 4.81 -8.07
N ARG A 64 9.00 5.83 -7.68
CA ARG A 64 7.96 6.42 -8.55
C ARG A 64 8.65 7.03 -9.76
N GLY A 65 8.47 6.39 -10.91
CA GLY A 65 8.78 6.93 -12.22
C GLY A 65 10.24 6.83 -12.61
N ASP A 66 10.46 6.38 -13.84
CA ASP A 66 11.70 6.58 -14.57
C ASP A 66 12.16 8.04 -14.60
N SER A 67 11.29 9.01 -14.24
CA SER A 67 11.67 10.40 -14.02
C SER A 67 12.68 10.61 -12.90
N PHE A 68 12.72 9.77 -11.86
CA PHE A 68 13.81 9.85 -10.86
C PHE A 68 15.12 9.30 -11.44
N ARG A 69 15.07 8.16 -12.15
CA ARG A 69 16.27 7.57 -12.78
C ARG A 69 16.83 8.48 -13.89
N LYS A 70 15.97 9.11 -14.68
CA LYS A 70 16.38 10.02 -15.75
C LYS A 70 17.08 11.25 -15.18
N ARG A 71 16.61 11.84 -14.08
CA ARG A 71 17.30 12.99 -13.46
C ARG A 71 18.69 12.63 -12.93
N GLU A 72 18.83 11.47 -12.31
CA GLU A 72 20.09 11.03 -11.71
C GLU A 72 21.17 10.78 -12.77
N PHE A 73 20.83 10.09 -13.88
CA PHE A 73 21.75 9.87 -15.01
C PHE A 73 22.09 11.16 -15.79
N PHE A 74 21.13 12.08 -15.95
CA PHE A 74 21.43 13.36 -16.59
C PHE A 74 22.35 14.23 -15.73
N ARG A 75 22.24 14.16 -14.39
CA ARG A 75 23.13 14.92 -13.50
C ARG A 75 24.56 14.39 -13.55
N THR A 76 24.76 13.06 -13.60
CA THR A 76 26.11 12.47 -13.67
C THR A 76 26.79 12.69 -15.02
N ASN A 77 26.04 12.72 -16.12
CA ASN A 77 26.63 12.89 -17.45
C ASN A 77 26.70 14.35 -17.92
N GLY A 78 25.87 15.25 -17.37
CA GLY A 78 25.78 16.65 -17.81
C GLY A 78 26.74 17.61 -17.13
N GLU A 79 27.28 17.28 -15.95
CA GLU A 79 28.11 18.20 -15.16
C GLU A 79 29.59 17.81 -15.13
N ARG A 80 30.12 17.24 -16.23
CA ARG A 80 31.58 17.25 -16.42
C ARG A 80 31.98 18.65 -16.89
N TYR A 81 31.93 19.62 -15.98
CA TYR A 81 32.64 20.88 -16.17
C TYR A 81 34.12 20.50 -16.30
N PRO A 82 34.79 20.84 -17.41
CA PRO A 82 36.23 20.69 -17.49
C PRO A 82 36.83 21.80 -16.63
N GLU A 83 37.01 21.54 -15.32
CA GLU A 83 37.85 22.37 -14.45
C GLU A 83 39.31 22.44 -14.97
N ASP A 84 39.68 21.53 -15.85
CA ASP A 84 41.00 21.42 -16.48
C ASP A 84 41.15 22.16 -17.82
N ALA A 85 40.07 22.67 -18.43
CA ALA A 85 40.19 23.38 -19.71
C ALA A 85 40.85 24.76 -19.58
N ALA A 86 40.83 25.40 -18.40
CA ALA A 86 41.42 26.71 -18.20
C ALA A 86 42.94 26.69 -17.96
N ALA A 87 43.55 25.52 -17.74
CA ALA A 87 44.97 25.45 -17.36
C ALA A 87 45.95 25.44 -18.55
N TRP A 88 45.49 25.22 -19.79
CA TRP A 88 46.39 25.09 -20.95
C TRP A 88 46.50 26.32 -21.84
N THR A 89 45.81 27.43 -21.53
CA THR A 89 45.89 28.67 -22.33
C THR A 89 46.94 29.67 -21.84
N GLU A 90 47.73 29.35 -20.80
CA GLU A 90 48.73 30.30 -20.26
C GLU A 90 50.19 29.93 -20.59
N PHE A 91 50.42 28.95 -21.46
CA PHE A 91 51.75 28.64 -22.00
C PHE A 91 51.71 28.59 -23.53
N GLN A 92 51.87 29.75 -24.19
CA GLN A 92 52.64 29.99 -25.43
C GLN A 92 52.45 31.44 -25.90
#